data_AF-A0A7C7PWB8-F1
#
_entry.id   AF-A0A7C7PWB8-F1
#
_cell.length_a   1.000
_cell.length_b   1.000
_cell.length_c   1.000
_cell.angle_alpha   90.00
_cell.angle_beta   90.00
_cell.angle_gamma   90.00
#
_symmetry.space_group_name_H-M   'P 1'
#
loop_
_entity.id
_entity.type
_entity.pdbx_description
1 polymer ?
#
loop_
_entity_poly.entity_id
_entity_poly.type
_entity_poly.pdbx_seq_one_letter_code
_entity_poly.pdbx_strand_id
1 'polypeptide(L)'
;MRKYRAARARAHAAKMDSKRQGLLLGAVITILACLVLAAWSQQVNAAIRGPATTDAEALQSDGEAITPRDVLVGRWYGEQQRAGGKIKRWTVETFPDGVFLITFRFYEPDGDFREQIEVGEWAVSGPVYFLSTKGWIDGDTLLEADTTSPELYDAYRIIRLEPEVFEYEHFVSGNRYRVHRVSSSFALPE
;
A
#
# COMPACT_ATOMS: atom_id res chain seq x y z
N MET A 1 -26.83 -61.00 -47.48
CA MET A 1 -25.87 -60.48 -46.46
C MET A 1 -25.12 -59.19 -46.84
N ARG A 2 -24.80 -58.91 -48.11
CA ARG A 2 -23.97 -57.75 -48.52
C ARG A 2 -24.61 -56.36 -48.26
N LYS A 3 -25.94 -56.23 -48.44
CA LYS A 3 -26.69 -54.98 -48.20
C LYS A 3 -26.74 -54.57 -46.71
N TYR A 4 -26.74 -55.54 -45.79
CA TYR A 4 -26.80 -55.30 -44.34
C TYR A 4 -25.46 -54.76 -43.77
N ARG A 5 -24.33 -55.18 -44.34
CA ARG A 5 -23.00 -54.66 -43.97
C ARG A 5 -22.76 -53.21 -44.42
N ALA A 6 -23.27 -52.83 -45.59
CA ALA A 6 -23.13 -51.47 -46.13
C ALA A 6 -23.94 -50.43 -45.33
N ALA A 7 -25.16 -50.78 -44.90
CA ALA A 7 -25.99 -49.89 -44.08
C ALA A 7 -25.36 -49.63 -42.69
N ARG A 8 -24.78 -50.66 -42.06
CA ARG A 8 -24.09 -50.53 -40.78
C ARG A 8 -22.80 -49.70 -40.87
N ALA A 9 -22.06 -49.80 -41.98
CA ALA A 9 -20.89 -48.97 -42.24
C ALA A 9 -21.24 -47.50 -42.42
N ARG A 10 -22.33 -47.18 -43.13
CA ARG A 10 -22.82 -45.80 -43.30
C ARG A 10 -23.32 -45.19 -41.99
N ALA A 11 -24.06 -45.96 -41.19
CA ALA A 11 -24.52 -45.51 -39.87
C ALA A 11 -23.34 -45.27 -38.90
N HIS A 12 -22.29 -46.09 -38.97
CA HIS A 12 -21.08 -45.89 -38.18
C HIS A 12 -20.30 -44.64 -38.64
N ALA A 13 -20.19 -44.42 -39.96
CA ALA A 13 -19.54 -43.23 -40.51
C ALA A 13 -20.27 -41.93 -40.12
N ALA A 14 -21.61 -41.89 -40.22
CA ALA A 14 -22.42 -40.74 -39.82
C ALA A 14 -22.31 -40.44 -38.30
N LYS A 15 -22.24 -41.49 -37.47
CA LYS A 15 -22.03 -41.34 -36.02
C LYS A 15 -20.63 -40.83 -35.66
N MET A 16 -19.61 -41.21 -36.43
CA MET A 16 -18.25 -40.67 -36.27
C MET A 16 -18.15 -39.21 -36.73
N ASP A 17 -18.87 -38.83 -37.79
CA ASP A 17 -18.90 -37.46 -38.30
C ASP A 17 -19.60 -36.50 -37.33
N SER A 18 -20.75 -36.89 -36.79
CA SER A 18 -21.44 -36.13 -35.73
C SER A 18 -20.59 -35.95 -34.45
N LYS A 19 -19.82 -36.98 -34.04
CA LYS A 19 -18.89 -36.87 -32.92
C LYS A 19 -17.71 -35.93 -33.22
N ARG A 20 -17.18 -35.94 -34.45
CA ARG A 20 -16.10 -35.03 -34.88
C ARG A 20 -16.59 -33.59 -34.93
N GLN A 21 -17.80 -33.36 -35.44
CA GLN A 21 -18.44 -32.04 -35.45
C GLN A 21 -18.69 -31.52 -34.03
N GLY A 22 -19.17 -32.36 -33.11
CA GLY A 22 -19.32 -31.98 -31.70
C GLY A 22 -18.00 -31.65 -30.99
N LEU A 23 -16.93 -32.40 -31.30
CA LEU A 23 -15.60 -32.15 -30.75
C LEU A 23 -14.98 -30.84 -31.29
N LEU A 24 -15.14 -30.59 -32.59
CA LEU A 24 -14.67 -29.36 -33.24
C LEU A 24 -15.45 -28.13 -32.74
N LEU A 25 -16.77 -28.24 -32.58
CA LEU A 25 -17.59 -27.15 -32.04
C LEU A 25 -17.21 -26.82 -30.60
N GLY A 26 -16.96 -27.84 -29.77
CA GLY A 26 -16.47 -27.66 -28.40
C GLY A 26 -15.11 -26.96 -28.34
N ALA A 27 -14.15 -27.38 -29.17
CA ALA A 27 -12.83 -26.76 -29.23
C ALA A 27 -12.89 -25.29 -29.69
N VAL A 28 -13.73 -24.96 -30.68
CA VAL A 28 -13.93 -23.58 -31.15
C VAL A 28 -14.54 -22.71 -30.05
N ILE A 29 -15.52 -23.21 -29.30
CA ILE A 29 -16.12 -22.49 -28.17
C ILE A 29 -15.07 -22.22 -27.08
N THR A 30 -14.22 -23.19 -26.76
CA THR A 30 -13.16 -23.00 -25.76
C THR A 30 -12.13 -21.96 -26.22
N ILE A 31 -11.69 -22.02 -27.48
CA ILE A 31 -10.75 -21.04 -28.04
C ILE A 31 -11.35 -19.63 -28.02
N LEU A 32 -12.62 -19.48 -28.42
CA LEU A 32 -13.31 -18.20 -28.37
C LEU A 32 -13.46 -17.68 -26.94
N ALA A 33 -13.79 -18.54 -25.96
CA ALA A 33 -13.85 -18.16 -24.55
C ALA A 33 -12.47 -17.70 -24.02
N CYS A 34 -11.39 -18.37 -24.39
CA CYS A 34 -10.02 -17.96 -24.03
C CYS A 34 -9.64 -16.61 -24.66
N LEU A 35 -10.01 -16.37 -25.92
CA LEU A 35 -9.76 -15.10 -26.59
C LEU A 35 -10.56 -13.95 -25.96
N VAL A 36 -11.81 -14.20 -25.57
CA VAL A 36 -12.61 -13.23 -24.83
C VAL A 36 -11.98 -12.96 -23.47
N LEU A 37 -11.62 -13.98 -22.67
CA LEU A 37 -10.93 -13.79 -21.39
C LEU A 37 -9.60 -13.01 -21.54
N ALA A 38 -8.83 -13.30 -22.60
CA ALA A 38 -7.61 -12.56 -22.89
C ALA A 38 -7.89 -11.09 -23.22
N ALA A 39 -8.88 -10.80 -24.07
CA ALA A 39 -9.29 -9.44 -24.41
C ALA A 39 -9.81 -8.66 -23.18
N TRP A 40 -10.61 -9.31 -22.32
CA TRP A 40 -11.06 -8.74 -21.06
C TRP A 40 -9.89 -8.47 -20.10
N SER A 41 -8.90 -9.37 -20.03
CA SER A 41 -7.70 -9.16 -19.22
C SER A 41 -6.87 -7.97 -19.71
N GLN A 42 -6.78 -7.76 -21.03
CA GLN A 42 -6.07 -6.62 -21.60
C GLN A 42 -6.80 -5.29 -21.32
N GLN A 43 -8.13 -5.27 -21.42
CA GLN A 43 -8.93 -4.09 -21.12
C GLN A 43 -8.87 -3.69 -19.64
N VAL A 44 -8.93 -4.67 -18.73
CA VAL A 44 -8.81 -4.45 -17.27
C VAL A 44 -7.40 -3.98 -16.91
N ASN A 45 -6.35 -4.58 -17.49
CA ASN A 45 -4.97 -4.13 -17.28
C ASN A 45 -4.73 -2.70 -17.77
N ALA A 46 -5.33 -2.29 -18.89
CA ALA A 46 -5.25 -0.93 -19.40
C ALA A 46 -5.99 0.09 -18.52
N ALA A 47 -7.15 -0.29 -17.97
CA ALA A 47 -7.94 0.57 -17.10
C ALA A 47 -7.29 0.76 -15.70
N ILE A 48 -6.65 -0.27 -15.17
CA ILE A 48 -5.96 -0.22 -13.86
C ILE A 48 -4.64 0.57 -13.95
N ARG A 49 -3.92 0.48 -15.08
CA ARG A 49 -2.59 1.12 -15.22
C ARG A 49 -2.63 2.63 -15.45
N GLY A 50 -3.77 3.23 -15.80
CA GLY A 50 -3.85 4.67 -16.13
C GLY A 50 -2.87 5.06 -17.27
N PRO A 51 -2.80 6.35 -17.65
CA PRO A 51 -1.68 6.83 -18.46
C PRO A 51 -0.40 6.64 -17.63
N ALA A 52 0.55 5.89 -18.19
CA ALA A 52 1.83 5.58 -17.58
C ALA A 52 2.46 6.85 -16.96
N THR A 53 2.42 6.93 -15.63
CA THR A 53 3.32 7.81 -14.88
C THR A 53 4.64 7.06 -14.84
N THR A 54 5.45 7.35 -15.83
CA THR A 54 6.81 6.86 -16.02
C THR A 54 7.72 7.42 -14.93
N ASP A 55 7.61 6.91 -13.70
CA ASP A 55 8.57 7.22 -12.62
C ASP A 55 8.92 6.00 -11.74
N ALA A 56 8.37 4.81 -12.04
CA ALA A 56 8.64 3.58 -11.26
C ALA A 56 9.69 2.64 -11.89
N GLU A 57 10.33 3.01 -13.00
CA GLU A 57 11.33 2.20 -13.72
C GLU A 57 12.78 2.65 -13.50
N ALA A 58 13.16 3.02 -12.28
CA ALA A 58 14.56 3.34 -11.99
C ALA A 58 15.02 3.02 -10.56
N LEU A 59 14.82 1.79 -10.07
CA LEU A 59 15.63 1.23 -8.97
C LEU A 59 15.84 -0.28 -9.18
N GLN A 60 16.49 -0.65 -10.28
CA GLN A 60 17.21 -1.91 -10.39
C GLN A 60 18.66 -1.56 -10.75
N SER A 61 19.47 -1.39 -9.71
CA SER A 61 20.93 -1.33 -9.79
C SER A 61 21.47 -2.45 -8.90
N ASP A 62 22.55 -3.10 -9.31
CA ASP A 62 23.18 -4.31 -8.72
C ASP A 62 23.73 -4.17 -7.27
N GLY A 63 23.09 -3.39 -6.42
CA GLY A 63 23.18 -3.41 -4.96
C GLY A 63 21.79 -3.73 -4.38
N GLU A 64 21.72 -4.15 -3.11
CA GLU A 64 20.43 -4.36 -2.45
C GLU A 64 19.56 -3.11 -2.60
N ALA A 65 18.42 -3.24 -3.27
CA ALA A 65 17.56 -2.11 -3.58
C ALA A 65 17.03 -1.54 -2.26
N ILE A 66 17.42 -0.29 -1.93
CA ILE A 66 16.92 0.41 -0.76
C ILE A 66 15.41 0.52 -0.89
N THR A 67 14.69 -0.14 0.01
CA THR A 67 13.24 -0.13 0.02
C THR A 67 12.73 1.12 0.75
N PRO A 68 11.48 1.55 0.50
CA PRO A 68 10.83 2.59 1.31
C PRO A 68 10.89 2.31 2.82
N ARG A 69 10.85 1.02 3.20
CA ARG A 69 10.97 0.59 4.60
C ARG A 69 12.34 0.94 5.16
N ASP A 70 13.40 0.69 4.40
CA ASP A 70 14.78 0.98 4.82
C ASP A 70 15.01 2.48 5.00
N VAL A 71 14.42 3.31 4.14
CA VAL A 71 14.50 4.78 4.27
C VAL A 71 13.78 5.24 5.54
N LEU A 72 12.56 4.75 5.79
CA LEU A 72 11.72 5.20 6.90
C LEU A 72 12.31 4.87 8.28
N VAL A 73 12.99 3.72 8.43
CA VAL A 73 13.55 3.26 9.72
C VAL A 73 14.45 4.32 10.37
N GLY A 74 14.07 4.71 11.59
CA GLY A 74 14.76 5.65 12.48
C GLY A 74 13.97 6.93 12.71
N ARG A 75 14.67 8.03 13.05
CA ARG A 75 14.04 9.24 13.60
C ARG A 75 13.88 10.39 12.61
N TRP A 76 12.69 10.97 12.62
CA TRP A 76 12.26 12.09 11.79
C TRP A 76 11.69 13.21 12.65
N TYR A 77 11.89 14.45 12.25
CA TYR A 77 11.39 15.65 12.93
C TYR A 77 10.47 16.47 12.02
N GLY A 78 9.32 16.88 12.54
CA GLY A 78 8.38 17.77 11.88
C GLY A 78 8.00 18.97 12.74
N GLU A 79 7.63 20.06 12.06
CA GLU A 79 7.09 21.25 12.68
C GLU A 79 5.91 21.78 11.85
N GLN A 80 4.89 22.30 12.52
CA GLN A 80 3.74 22.92 11.88
C GLN A 80 3.26 24.10 12.73
N GLN A 81 3.21 25.27 12.10
CA GLN A 81 2.58 26.46 12.66
C GLN A 81 1.05 26.26 12.71
N ARG A 82 0.45 26.65 13.82
CA ARG A 82 -1.01 26.60 14.04
C ARG A 82 -1.56 28.01 14.25
N ALA A 83 -2.88 28.13 14.17
CA ALA A 83 -3.56 29.40 14.40
C ALA A 83 -3.22 29.97 15.79
N GLY A 84 -3.12 31.30 15.87
CA GLY A 84 -2.89 32.00 17.13
C GLY A 84 -1.46 31.93 17.68
N GLY A 85 -0.47 31.65 16.83
CA GLY A 85 0.95 31.60 17.23
C GLY A 85 1.38 30.31 17.92
N LYS A 86 0.49 29.31 17.97
CA LYS A 86 0.79 27.98 18.52
C LYS A 86 1.68 27.20 17.55
N ILE A 87 2.55 26.35 18.08
CA ILE A 87 3.44 25.51 17.28
C ILE A 87 3.19 24.04 17.64
N LYS A 88 3.06 23.18 16.64
CA LYS A 88 3.15 21.71 16.83
C LYS A 88 4.53 21.27 16.35
N ARG A 89 5.30 20.63 17.22
CA ARG A 89 6.52 19.90 16.83
C ARG A 89 6.36 18.43 17.14
N TRP A 90 6.98 17.58 16.35
CA TRP A 90 6.95 16.16 16.64
C TRP A 90 8.19 15.44 16.15
N THR A 91 8.48 14.32 16.81
CA THR A 91 9.39 13.31 16.27
C THR A 91 8.62 12.04 15.97
N VAL A 92 9.00 11.36 14.89
CA VAL A 92 8.54 10.01 14.57
C VAL A 92 9.77 9.13 14.56
N GLU A 93 9.80 8.12 15.41
CA GLU A 93 10.80 7.06 15.36
C GLU A 93 10.13 5.76 14.91
N THR A 94 10.63 5.19 13.83
CA THR A 94 10.15 3.90 13.31
C THR A 94 11.23 2.85 13.46
N PHE A 95 10.89 1.72 14.07
CA PHE A 95 11.80 0.63 14.34
C PHE A 95 11.71 -0.46 13.26
N PRO A 96 12.80 -1.22 12.99
CA PRO A 96 12.82 -2.26 11.96
C PRO A 96 11.73 -3.33 12.12
N ASP A 97 11.32 -3.60 13.36
CA ASP A 97 10.31 -4.59 13.74
C ASP A 97 8.86 -4.15 13.45
N GLY A 98 8.65 -2.91 13.00
CA GLY A 98 7.33 -2.37 12.72
C GLY A 98 6.72 -1.60 13.88
N VAL A 99 7.43 -1.37 14.99
CA VAL A 99 6.98 -0.47 16.06
C VAL A 99 7.28 0.98 15.69
N PHE A 100 6.41 1.91 16.06
CA PHE A 100 6.72 3.34 16.05
C PHE A 100 6.59 3.96 17.44
N LEU A 101 7.32 5.06 17.63
CA LEU A 101 7.14 6.00 18.74
C LEU A 101 6.99 7.41 18.16
N ILE A 102 5.91 8.11 18.51
CA ILE A 102 5.73 9.51 18.12
C ILE A 102 5.66 10.37 19.38
N THR A 103 6.51 11.38 19.47
CA THR A 103 6.41 12.40 20.52
C THR A 103 5.87 13.68 19.90
N PHE A 104 4.71 14.14 20.37
CA PHE A 104 4.13 15.43 20.02
C PHE A 104 4.35 16.44 21.14
N ARG A 105 4.80 17.65 20.78
CA ARG A 105 4.72 18.83 21.66
C ARG A 105 3.88 19.91 21.01
N PHE A 106 2.93 20.45 21.78
CA PHE A 106 2.07 21.55 21.37
C PHE A 106 2.41 22.77 22.23
N TYR A 107 3.10 23.73 21.63
CA TYR A 107 3.56 24.95 22.28
C TYR A 107 2.50 26.04 22.20
N GLU A 108 2.28 26.69 23.33
CA GLU A 108 1.54 27.93 23.45
C GLU A 108 2.45 29.14 23.11
N PRO A 109 1.87 30.32 22.84
CA PRO A 109 2.65 31.49 22.41
C PRO A 109 3.67 32.02 23.44
N ASP A 110 3.49 31.68 24.72
CA ASP A 110 4.40 32.01 25.83
C ASP A 110 5.58 31.03 25.98
N GLY A 111 5.56 29.91 25.24
CA GLY A 111 6.58 28.88 25.26
C GLY A 111 6.20 27.62 26.04
N ASP A 112 5.14 27.66 26.85
CA ASP A 112 4.67 26.47 27.57
C ASP A 112 4.20 25.40 26.57
N PHE A 113 4.40 24.12 26.90
CA PHE A 113 3.94 23.04 26.04
C PHE A 113 3.29 21.90 26.80
N ARG A 114 2.39 21.21 26.11
CA ARG A 114 1.93 19.86 26.50
C ARG A 114 2.60 18.82 25.62
N GLU A 115 3.00 17.72 26.23
CA GLU A 115 3.58 16.57 25.55
C GLU A 115 2.57 15.41 25.47
N GLN A 116 2.65 14.64 24.40
CA GLN A 116 1.90 13.40 24.19
C GLN A 116 2.79 12.43 23.44
N ILE A 117 2.95 11.23 23.98
CA ILE A 117 3.76 10.17 23.38
C ILE A 117 2.84 9.03 22.96
N GLU A 118 2.88 8.67 21.68
CA GLU A 118 2.10 7.59 21.07
C GLU A 118 3.01 6.44 20.67
N VAL A 119 2.53 5.23 20.87
CA VAL A 119 3.21 4.00 20.43
C VAL A 119 2.24 3.14 19.63
N GLY A 120 2.76 2.46 18.62
CA GLY A 120 1.96 1.55 17.84
C GLY A 120 2.75 0.83 16.76
N GLU A 121 2.04 0.43 15.72
CA GLU A 121 2.60 -0.30 14.58
C GLU A 121 2.62 0.58 13.33
N TRP A 122 3.67 0.46 12.53
CA TRP A 122 3.77 1.13 11.23
C TRP A 122 4.02 0.12 10.11
N ALA A 123 3.52 0.47 8.93
CA ALA A 123 3.77 -0.27 7.71
C ALA A 123 3.90 0.66 6.51
N VAL A 124 4.58 0.16 5.47
CA VAL A 124 4.65 0.81 4.17
C VAL A 124 4.43 -0.24 3.08
N SER A 125 3.58 0.07 2.12
CA SER A 125 3.34 -0.76 0.94
C SER A 125 2.95 0.13 -0.24
N GLY A 126 3.73 0.06 -1.32
CA GLY A 126 3.56 0.97 -2.46
C GLY A 126 3.59 2.43 -2.00
N PRO A 127 2.62 3.26 -2.41
CA PRO A 127 2.57 4.68 -2.03
C PRO A 127 1.91 4.92 -0.66
N VAL A 128 1.61 3.89 0.13
CA VAL A 128 0.87 4.01 1.39
C VAL A 128 1.80 3.82 2.58
N TYR A 129 1.83 4.83 3.45
CA TYR A 129 2.39 4.78 4.79
C TYR A 129 1.24 4.70 5.79
N PHE A 130 1.31 3.75 6.72
CA PHE A 130 0.21 3.44 7.64
C PHE A 130 0.69 3.43 9.09
N LEU A 131 -0.15 3.95 9.98
CA LEU A 131 0.05 3.90 11.42
C LEU A 131 -1.18 3.30 12.11
N SER A 132 -0.95 2.39 13.05
CA SER A 132 -1.95 1.86 13.97
C SER A 132 -1.51 2.13 15.39
N THR A 133 -2.12 3.14 16.03
CA THR A 133 -1.82 3.49 17.42
C THR A 133 -2.36 2.42 18.36
N LYS A 134 -1.50 1.93 19.26
CA LYS A 134 -1.84 0.89 20.26
C LYS A 134 -1.92 1.43 21.68
N GLY A 135 -1.38 2.63 21.91
CA GLY A 135 -1.43 3.25 23.23
C GLY A 135 -0.63 4.54 23.33
N TRP A 136 -0.58 5.05 24.55
CA TRP A 136 0.16 6.25 24.93
C TRP A 136 1.11 5.97 26.07
N ILE A 137 2.23 6.68 26.11
CA ILE A 137 3.15 6.64 27.24
C ILE A 137 2.84 7.85 28.13
N ASP A 138 2.50 7.57 29.39
CA ASP A 138 2.31 8.55 30.46
C ASP A 138 3.30 8.25 31.60
N GLY A 139 4.36 9.07 31.69
CA GLY A 139 5.53 8.77 32.52
C GLY A 139 6.15 7.43 32.15
N ASP A 140 6.17 6.49 33.11
CA ASP A 140 6.69 5.14 32.92
C ASP A 140 5.60 4.10 32.58
N THR A 141 4.36 4.55 32.30
CA THR A 141 3.20 3.67 32.09
C THR A 141 2.74 3.69 30.64
N LEU A 142 2.52 2.49 30.07
CA LEU A 142 1.80 2.33 28.81
C LEU A 142 0.30 2.26 29.09
N LEU A 143 -0.45 3.21 28.55
CA LEU A 143 -1.91 3.22 28.53
C LEU A 143 -2.38 2.61 27.21
N GLU A 144 -3.04 1.45 27.28
CA GLU A 144 -3.56 0.76 26.10
C GLU A 144 -4.72 1.53 25.48
N ALA A 145 -4.74 1.59 24.14
CA ALA A 145 -5.82 2.19 23.38
C ALA A 145 -6.93 1.18 23.08
N ASP A 146 -8.17 1.67 22.92
CA ASP A 146 -9.26 0.87 22.38
C ASP A 146 -9.04 0.66 20.86
N THR A 147 -8.44 -0.46 20.51
CA THR A 147 -8.09 -0.80 19.12
C THR A 147 -9.30 -1.00 18.20
N THR A 148 -10.53 -0.94 18.73
CA THR A 148 -11.75 -0.95 17.90
C THR A 148 -12.09 0.42 17.34
N SER A 149 -11.48 1.49 17.86
CA SER A 149 -11.68 2.85 17.38
C SER A 149 -11.02 3.05 16.01
N PRO A 150 -11.77 3.48 14.97
CA PRO A 150 -11.22 3.73 13.64
C PRO A 150 -10.25 4.93 13.60
N GLU A 151 -10.35 5.84 14.57
CA GLU A 151 -9.52 7.05 14.65
C GLU A 151 -8.05 6.76 15.04
N LEU A 152 -7.73 5.51 15.39
CA LEU A 152 -6.37 5.07 15.73
C LEU A 152 -5.60 4.52 14.52
N TYR A 153 -6.18 4.62 13.33
CA TYR A 153 -5.62 4.06 12.10
C TYR A 153 -5.48 5.15 11.06
N ASP A 154 -4.27 5.68 10.93
CA ASP A 154 -3.98 6.70 9.94
C ASP A 154 -3.38 6.08 8.69
N ALA A 155 -3.91 6.47 7.54
CA ALA A 155 -3.33 6.14 6.25
C ALA A 155 -2.87 7.42 5.55
N TYR A 156 -1.64 7.38 5.05
CA TYR A 156 -1.01 8.50 4.35
C TYR A 156 -0.54 8.07 2.96
N ARG A 157 -0.70 8.96 1.99
CA ARG A 157 -0.05 8.87 0.69
C ARG A 157 1.35 9.46 0.79
N ILE A 158 2.35 8.68 0.41
CA ILE A 158 3.72 9.15 0.25
C ILE A 158 3.77 10.10 -0.95
N ILE A 159 4.20 11.34 -0.73
CA ILE A 159 4.43 12.34 -1.77
C ILE A 159 5.88 12.30 -2.23
N ARG A 160 6.80 12.22 -1.25
CA ARG A 160 8.25 12.19 -1.47
C ARG A 160 8.90 11.42 -0.34
N LEU A 161 9.80 10.49 -0.66
CA LEU A 161 10.57 9.74 0.33
C LEU A 161 12.03 9.66 -0.12
N GLU A 162 12.88 10.40 0.57
CA GLU A 162 14.32 10.47 0.36
C GLU A 162 15.04 10.30 1.70
N PRO A 163 16.35 9.97 1.73
CA PRO A 163 17.09 9.74 2.98
C PRO A 163 16.96 10.85 4.03
N GLU A 164 16.83 12.11 3.61
CA GLU A 164 16.82 13.28 4.49
C GLU A 164 15.44 13.95 4.61
N VAL A 165 14.49 13.65 3.71
CA VAL A 165 13.20 14.32 3.62
C VAL A 165 12.09 13.32 3.33
N PHE A 166 11.02 13.39 4.13
CA PHE A 166 9.81 12.62 3.93
C PHE A 166 8.60 13.55 3.92
N GLU A 167 7.85 13.55 2.81
CA GLU A 167 6.60 14.29 2.63
C GLU A 167 5.44 13.32 2.39
N TYR A 168 4.36 13.53 3.11
CA TYR A 168 3.20 12.63 3.11
C TYR A 168 1.90 13.40 3.35
N GLU A 169 0.80 12.86 2.83
CA GLU A 169 -0.53 13.48 2.90
C GLU A 169 -1.53 12.49 3.50
N HIS A 170 -2.29 12.92 4.50
CA HIS A 170 -3.31 12.08 5.12
C HIS A 170 -4.49 11.86 4.16
N PHE A 171 -4.91 10.61 3.95
CA PHE A 171 -5.94 10.28 2.95
C PHE A 171 -7.30 10.91 3.26
N VAL A 172 -7.69 10.98 4.53
CA VAL A 172 -9.04 11.47 4.91
C VAL A 172 -9.09 12.99 5.00
N SER A 173 -8.09 13.60 5.68
CA SER A 173 -8.11 15.05 5.93
C SER A 173 -7.42 15.88 4.87
N GLY A 174 -6.60 15.27 4.00
CA GLY A 174 -5.76 15.97 3.03
C GLY A 174 -4.61 16.77 3.66
N ASN A 175 -4.40 16.66 4.98
CA ASN A 175 -3.31 17.35 5.65
C ASN A 175 -1.97 16.86 5.11
N ARG A 176 -1.10 17.80 4.75
CA ARG A 176 0.27 17.53 4.30
C ARG A 176 1.26 17.75 5.43
N TYR A 177 2.22 16.84 5.49
CA TYR A 177 3.30 16.84 6.45
C TYR A 177 4.63 16.73 5.72
N ARG A 178 5.63 17.40 6.26
CA ARG A 178 7.02 17.28 5.85
C ARG A 178 7.86 17.10 7.09
N VAL A 179 8.68 16.06 7.08
CA VAL A 179 9.60 15.74 8.16
C VAL A 179 11.01 15.58 7.62
N HIS A 180 11.99 15.85 8.47
CA HIS A 180 13.41 15.79 8.16
C HIS A 180 14.09 14.72 8.99
N ARG A 181 15.04 14.01 8.40
CA ARG A 181 15.84 13.03 9.14
C ARG A 181 16.64 13.72 10.23
N VAL A 182 16.70 13.11 11.41
CA VAL A 182 17.49 13.60 12.54
C VAL A 182 18.26 12.45 13.18
N SER A 183 19.23 12.79 14.02
CA SER A 183 19.96 11.78 14.79
C SER A 183 19.04 11.07 15.79
N SER A 184 19.40 9.86 16.19
CA SER A 184 18.69 9.12 17.25
C SER A 184 18.76 9.81 18.62
N SER A 185 19.68 10.77 18.80
CA SER A 185 19.80 11.58 20.01
C SER A 185 19.01 12.88 19.95
N PHE A 186 18.35 13.21 18.84
CA PHE A 186 17.60 14.45 18.70
C PHE A 186 16.41 14.46 19.66
N ALA A 187 16.28 15.52 20.44
CA ALA A 187 15.15 15.80 21.30
C ALA A 187 14.42 17.04 20.83
N LEU A 188 13.10 17.09 21.06
CA LEU A 188 12.35 18.32 20.85
C LEU A 188 12.87 19.40 21.81
N PRO A 189 12.94 20.67 21.36
CA PRO A 189 13.34 21.77 22.23
C PRO A 189 12.40 21.90 23.44
N GLU A 190 12.94 22.34 24.57
CA GLU A 190 12.13 22.76 25.73
C GLU A 190 11.41 24.08 25.45
#